data_AF-A0A370U405-F1
#
_entry.id   AF-A0A370U405-F1
#
_cell.length_a   1.000
_cell.length_b   1.000
_cell.length_c   1.000
_cell.angle_alpha   90.00
_cell.angle_beta   90.00
_cell.angle_gamma   90.00
#
_symmetry.space_group_name_H-M   'P 1'
#
loop_
_entity.id
_entity.type
_entity.pdbx_description
1 polymer ?
#
loop_
_entity_poly.entity_id
_entity_poly.type
_entity_poly.pdbx_seq_one_letter_code
_entity_poly.pdbx_strand_id
1 'polypeptide(L)'
;MKLSLSLFSLSLALYSVHGIPASSPHDVGLLARAAAAAKQKPMTFEQVKLEAAKMFKTTSPSGTMTTLKWDDKAQCSKCRGKQIEDEKDKTKCRDCKKGTTPDRDHTKCLRDDNGCAEDETPQADKSCKKCPANQVADDTGKKCKDVKPAKEKGKCPAGKILDPAQGRQDASTTNPKCIGDDDSKCPAGQSSTTRKKNSAVANEADFKPQCAADSDPDHKCADKSTFDYREVSGSQIKHSCRSTRKAQDDKKTKYQQRTKSAAATEKRDKTRRTRAGWCFVALSMVDLYSGDGYGPLSSLTQDEVDGLISTWPDEALGTPQGDGSIPDYMVKWDVTLHATGTTTAGAAFGVGAIAGAIGRVFGATTKSSEAAVIRGLKTGARKPASAKAVAAAKASRTVQQAIKNPGFRDCLGTAAGVAAGAAAAQVVLKGPSGTFNIDWSRKPDPALQPPPVGTEDTQLAVFMGKDTDAKAGAWYRTYPDAYIRTDRLPYKSCVSLAGDATYNNAVTTVSVSGGCCTFYNGDHCEKDTGLFSMTNRQDGELRGNANDAISSFWCTFNEWCEGSPK
;
A
#
# COMPACT_ATOMS: atom_id res chain seq x y z
N MET A 1 12.68 35.96 -28.80
CA MET A 1 12.86 34.53 -29.12
C MET A 1 11.99 33.73 -28.16
N LYS A 2 10.95 33.05 -28.71
CA LYS A 2 10.05 31.98 -28.19
C LYS A 2 9.73 31.95 -26.67
N LEU A 3 8.51 32.30 -26.22
CA LEU A 3 7.18 31.64 -26.29
C LEU A 3 6.82 30.86 -25.00
N SER A 4 5.72 31.30 -24.36
CA SER A 4 4.57 30.50 -23.84
C SER A 4 4.77 29.43 -22.75
N LEU A 5 4.03 29.55 -21.63
CA LEU A 5 2.89 28.65 -21.30
C LEU A 5 2.11 29.08 -20.04
N SER A 6 0.78 29.14 -20.19
CA SER A 6 -0.25 28.70 -19.23
C SER A 6 -0.78 29.65 -18.13
N LEU A 7 -1.59 30.63 -18.57
CA LEU A 7 -2.92 30.87 -18.00
C LEU A 7 -3.91 29.91 -18.68
N PHE A 8 -4.52 28.96 -17.96
CA PHE A 8 -5.79 28.30 -18.32
C PHE A 8 -6.20 27.34 -17.19
N SER A 9 -7.30 27.63 -16.49
CA SER A 9 -8.26 26.70 -15.85
C SER A 9 -9.03 27.40 -14.71
N LEU A 10 -9.91 28.35 -15.04
CA LEU A 10 -10.98 28.76 -14.11
C LEU A 10 -12.24 29.14 -14.91
N SER A 11 -12.92 28.13 -15.45
CA SER A 11 -14.27 28.26 -16.01
C SER A 11 -15.00 26.92 -15.90
N LEU A 12 -15.88 26.74 -14.91
CA LEU A 12 -17.14 26.00 -15.03
C LEU A 12 -17.98 26.16 -13.75
N ALA A 13 -19.00 27.02 -13.76
CA ALA A 13 -20.19 26.91 -12.91
C ALA A 13 -21.21 28.02 -13.28
N LEU A 14 -21.87 27.92 -14.43
CA LEU A 14 -23.13 28.61 -14.69
C LEU A 14 -24.00 27.73 -15.61
N TYR A 15 -25.30 27.64 -15.26
CA TYR A 15 -26.42 26.89 -15.87
C TYR A 15 -26.46 25.38 -15.54
N SER A 16 -27.57 24.76 -15.12
CA SER A 16 -29.00 25.14 -15.13
C SER A 16 -29.78 24.27 -14.12
N VAL A 17 -30.74 24.86 -13.38
CA VAL A 17 -31.76 24.13 -12.60
C VAL A 17 -33.11 24.40 -13.25
N HIS A 18 -33.76 23.36 -13.78
CA HIS A 18 -35.19 23.37 -14.09
C HIS A 18 -35.85 22.18 -13.41
N GLY A 19 -36.83 22.50 -12.56
CA GLY A 19 -38.09 21.78 -12.36
C GLY A 19 -38.06 20.35 -11.80
N ILE A 20 -38.39 20.21 -10.50
CA ILE A 20 -39.16 19.05 -10.00
C ILE A 20 -40.29 19.59 -9.09
N PRO A 21 -41.54 19.14 -9.27
CA PRO A 21 -42.72 19.67 -8.59
C PRO A 21 -42.83 19.19 -7.13
N ALA A 22 -43.51 20.03 -6.33
CA ALA A 22 -43.79 19.81 -4.92
C ALA A 22 -44.96 18.82 -4.72
N SER A 23 -44.73 17.78 -3.92
CA SER A 23 -45.81 17.15 -3.16
C SER A 23 -45.29 16.48 -1.88
N SER A 24 -45.99 16.79 -0.78
CA SER A 24 -45.92 16.24 0.59
C SER A 24 -45.11 17.05 1.64
N PRO A 25 -45.75 17.54 2.72
CA PRO A 25 -45.18 18.50 3.67
C PRO A 25 -44.75 17.85 4.98
N HIS A 26 -43.56 17.24 5.05
CA HIS A 26 -42.92 16.96 6.35
C HIS A 26 -41.39 16.95 6.19
N ASP A 27 -40.76 18.12 6.07
CA ASP A 27 -39.39 18.35 6.56
C ASP A 27 -38.91 19.80 6.29
N VAL A 28 -39.30 20.73 7.16
CA VAL A 28 -38.86 22.14 7.08
C VAL A 28 -37.45 22.34 7.69
N GLY A 29 -36.87 21.31 8.31
CA GLY A 29 -35.57 21.40 8.99
C GLY A 29 -34.34 21.36 8.08
N LEU A 30 -34.43 20.71 6.91
CA LEU A 30 -33.25 20.44 6.07
C LEU A 30 -32.98 21.53 5.01
N LEU A 31 -34.01 22.22 4.54
CA LEU A 31 -33.90 23.29 3.53
C LEU A 31 -33.32 24.59 4.10
N ALA A 32 -33.43 24.83 5.42
CA ALA A 32 -32.80 25.97 6.08
C ALA A 32 -31.26 25.86 6.14
N ARG A 33 -30.69 24.65 6.06
CA ARG A 33 -29.23 24.43 6.07
C ARG A 33 -28.60 24.45 4.68
N ALA A 34 -29.33 24.08 3.63
CA ALA A 34 -28.86 24.22 2.25
C ALA A 34 -28.85 25.69 1.77
N ALA A 35 -29.77 26.53 2.27
CA ALA A 35 -29.80 27.96 1.95
C ALA A 35 -28.68 28.78 2.64
N ALA A 36 -27.98 28.23 3.65
CA ALA A 36 -26.84 28.87 4.29
C ALA A 36 -25.49 28.66 3.55
N ALA A 37 -25.41 27.68 2.65
CA ALA A 37 -24.19 27.38 1.89
C ALA A 37 -24.02 28.24 0.61
N ALA A 38 -25.06 28.96 0.18
CA ALA A 38 -25.04 29.80 -1.03
C ALA A 38 -24.70 31.29 -0.78
N LYS A 39 -24.21 31.65 0.41
CA LYS A 39 -23.72 32.99 0.75
C LYS A 39 -22.32 32.95 1.35
N GLN A 40 -21.35 32.34 0.69
CA GLN A 40 -19.95 32.56 1.06
C GLN A 40 -19.51 33.94 0.54
N LYS A 41 -19.36 34.89 1.46
CA LYS A 41 -18.67 36.16 1.19
C LYS A 41 -17.24 35.85 0.69
N PRO A 42 -16.68 36.63 -0.25
CA PRO A 42 -15.28 36.50 -0.64
C PRO A 42 -14.40 36.60 0.60
N MET A 43 -13.51 35.63 0.79
CA MET A 43 -12.59 35.62 1.93
C MET A 43 -11.62 36.80 1.80
N THR A 44 -11.43 37.51 2.90
CA THR A 44 -10.41 38.56 2.99
C THR A 44 -9.02 37.93 2.97
N PHE A 45 -8.02 38.70 2.54
CA PHE A 45 -6.63 38.23 2.46
C PHE A 45 -6.10 37.65 3.78
N GLU A 46 -6.53 38.21 4.92
CA GLU A 46 -6.16 37.71 6.24
C GLU A 46 -6.82 36.36 6.58
N GLN A 47 -8.04 36.11 6.09
CA GLN A 47 -8.69 34.80 6.22
C GLN A 47 -8.00 33.73 5.37
N VAL A 48 -7.51 34.10 4.18
CA VAL A 48 -6.73 33.20 3.33
C VAL A 48 -5.39 32.85 3.97
N LYS A 49 -4.68 33.82 4.56
CA LYS A 49 -3.45 33.55 5.32
C LYS A 49 -3.69 32.59 6.49
N LEU A 50 -4.77 32.80 7.23
CA LEU A 50 -5.09 31.97 8.39
C LEU A 50 -5.42 30.53 8.01
N GLU A 51 -6.18 30.32 6.93
CA GLU A 51 -6.50 28.96 6.46
C GLU A 51 -5.31 28.27 5.80
N ALA A 52 -4.44 29.01 5.09
CA ALA A 52 -3.18 28.46 4.61
C ALA A 52 -2.26 28.03 5.77
N ALA A 53 -2.12 28.87 6.80
CA ALA A 53 -1.34 28.55 8.00
C ALA A 53 -1.86 27.28 8.71
N LYS A 54 -3.19 27.11 8.79
CA LYS A 54 -3.81 25.88 9.32
C LYS A 54 -3.51 24.66 8.46
N MET A 55 -3.62 24.75 7.13
CA MET A 55 -3.32 23.62 6.23
C MET A 55 -1.88 23.13 6.37
N PHE A 56 -0.94 24.05 6.60
CA PHE A 56 0.49 23.71 6.68
C PHE A 56 1.03 23.56 8.11
N LYS A 57 0.16 23.63 9.13
CA LYS A 57 0.52 23.57 10.56
C LYS A 57 1.61 24.58 10.94
N THR A 58 1.53 25.80 10.42
CA THR A 58 2.45 26.89 10.73
C THR A 58 1.69 28.04 11.39
N THR A 59 2.40 28.93 12.09
CA THR A 59 1.83 30.18 12.62
C THR A 59 1.69 31.22 11.50
N SER A 60 0.56 31.91 11.44
CA SER A 60 0.31 32.96 10.42
C SER A 60 1.35 34.08 10.54
N PRO A 61 2.04 34.47 9.45
CA PRO A 61 3.06 35.50 9.51
C PRO A 61 2.45 36.87 9.83
N SER A 62 2.91 37.50 10.91
CA SER A 62 2.50 38.85 11.32
C SER A 62 3.24 39.91 10.51
N GLY A 63 2.53 40.64 9.64
CA GLY A 63 3.08 41.79 8.92
C GLY A 63 2.16 42.29 7.79
N THR A 64 1.97 43.61 7.72
CA THR A 64 1.37 44.32 6.58
C THR A 64 2.40 44.41 5.46
N MET A 65 2.08 43.88 4.27
CA MET A 65 2.91 44.09 3.07
C MET A 65 2.75 45.53 2.58
N THR A 66 3.49 46.46 3.19
CA THR A 66 3.77 47.77 2.61
C THR A 66 5.13 47.72 1.93
N THR A 67 5.12 47.93 0.60
CA THR A 67 6.24 48.07 -0.34
C THR A 67 6.94 46.79 -0.82
N LEU A 68 6.65 46.41 -2.07
CA LEU A 68 7.61 45.73 -2.95
C LEU A 68 8.78 46.68 -3.17
N LYS A 69 9.96 46.38 -2.61
CA LYS A 69 11.21 47.06 -2.97
C LYS A 69 11.84 46.37 -4.18
N TRP A 70 12.12 47.18 -5.19
CA TRP A 70 13.04 46.83 -6.27
C TRP A 70 14.47 46.81 -5.71
N ASP A 71 15.21 45.75 -6.03
CA ASP A 71 16.58 45.52 -5.58
C ASP A 71 17.57 46.25 -6.50
N ASP A 72 17.68 47.58 -6.36
CA ASP A 72 18.81 48.34 -6.87
C ASP A 72 19.98 48.12 -5.91
N LYS A 73 20.78 47.08 -6.17
CA LYS A 73 22.00 46.81 -5.42
C LYS A 73 22.94 48.02 -5.51
N ALA A 74 23.24 48.61 -4.36
CA ALA A 74 24.23 49.66 -4.22
C ALA A 74 25.58 49.21 -4.82
N GLN A 75 26.02 49.89 -5.87
CA GLN A 75 27.37 49.76 -6.40
C GLN A 75 28.37 50.10 -5.28
N CYS A 76 29.41 49.28 -5.13
CA CYS A 76 30.49 49.52 -4.16
C CYS A 76 31.09 50.90 -4.43
N SER A 77 30.89 51.84 -3.49
CA SER A 77 31.47 53.18 -3.60
C SER A 77 32.97 53.09 -3.26
N LYS A 78 33.76 52.84 -4.32
CA LYS A 78 35.21 53.03 -4.45
C LYS A 78 36.09 52.12 -3.57
N CYS A 79 36.48 50.97 -4.13
CA CYS A 79 37.67 50.25 -3.69
C CYS A 79 38.88 51.20 -3.64
N ARG A 80 39.72 51.11 -2.61
CA ARG A 80 40.82 52.07 -2.35
C ARG A 80 42.18 51.40 -2.44
N GLY A 81 43.20 52.17 -2.83
CA GLY A 81 44.57 51.67 -2.88
C GLY A 81 44.75 50.67 -4.02
N LYS A 82 45.36 49.50 -3.75
CA LYS A 82 45.61 48.46 -4.76
C LYS A 82 44.41 47.52 -4.97
N GLN A 83 43.20 47.98 -4.72
CA GLN A 83 42.00 47.13 -4.73
C GLN A 83 41.11 47.38 -5.94
N ILE A 84 40.47 46.31 -6.44
CA ILE A 84 39.46 46.34 -7.50
C ILE A 84 38.17 45.65 -7.04
N GLU A 85 37.05 45.96 -7.69
CA GLU A 85 35.77 45.28 -7.44
C GLU A 85 35.87 43.78 -7.73
N ASP A 86 35.30 42.94 -6.86
CA ASP A 86 35.27 41.49 -7.06
C ASP A 86 34.22 41.13 -8.12
N GLU A 87 34.65 40.48 -9.22
CA GLU A 87 33.77 40.11 -10.34
C GLU A 87 32.61 39.17 -9.93
N LYS A 88 32.76 38.40 -8.86
CA LYS A 88 31.74 37.45 -8.38
C LYS A 88 30.86 38.06 -7.30
N ASP A 89 31.35 39.03 -6.56
CA ASP A 89 30.63 39.73 -5.51
C ASP A 89 30.90 41.23 -5.55
N LYS A 90 30.07 41.95 -6.33
CA LYS A 90 30.12 43.41 -6.55
C LYS A 90 30.03 44.28 -5.27
N THR A 91 29.85 43.65 -4.11
CA THR A 91 29.84 44.33 -2.80
C THR A 91 31.20 44.28 -2.10
N LYS A 92 32.20 43.60 -2.67
CA LYS A 92 33.53 43.39 -2.09
C LYS A 92 34.64 43.89 -3.00
N CYS A 93 35.77 44.22 -2.39
CA CYS A 93 37.01 44.59 -3.07
C CYS A 93 38.07 43.50 -2.88
N ARG A 94 38.88 43.24 -3.91
CA ARG A 94 40.04 42.33 -3.86
C ARG A 94 41.32 43.09 -4.21
N ASP A 95 42.43 42.72 -3.58
CA ASP A 95 43.74 43.31 -3.88
C ASP A 95 44.29 42.81 -5.24
N CYS A 96 44.91 43.73 -5.98
CA CYS A 96 45.74 43.43 -7.14
C CYS A 96 47.01 42.70 -6.71
N LYS A 97 47.40 41.69 -7.51
CA LYS A 97 48.61 40.90 -7.26
C LYS A 97 49.88 41.77 -7.37
N LYS A 98 50.97 41.29 -6.76
CA LYS A 98 52.27 41.98 -6.82
C LYS A 98 52.70 42.14 -8.30
N GLY A 99 52.97 43.38 -8.73
CA GLY A 99 53.32 43.74 -10.11
C GLY A 99 52.14 44.24 -10.97
N THR A 100 50.96 44.42 -10.38
CA THR A 100 49.81 45.04 -11.03
C THR A 100 49.25 46.22 -10.21
N THR A 101 48.71 47.22 -10.91
CA THR A 101 47.98 48.36 -10.36
C THR A 101 46.54 48.38 -10.86
N PRO A 102 45.57 48.83 -10.04
CA PRO A 102 44.21 49.03 -10.51
C PRO A 102 44.18 50.00 -11.69
N ASP A 103 43.26 49.75 -12.63
CA ASP A 103 42.86 50.77 -13.60
C ASP A 103 42.22 51.96 -12.88
N ARG A 104 42.07 53.08 -13.62
CA ARG A 104 41.57 54.34 -13.04
C ARG A 104 40.21 54.18 -12.36
N ASP A 105 39.39 53.25 -12.84
CA ASP A 105 38.04 53.02 -12.36
C ASP A 105 37.96 51.91 -11.28
N HIS A 106 39.11 51.34 -10.87
CA HIS A 106 39.19 50.24 -9.89
C HIS A 106 38.32 49.03 -10.25
N THR A 107 38.17 48.75 -11.55
CA THR A 107 37.41 47.62 -12.07
C THR A 107 38.31 46.46 -12.50
N LYS A 108 39.58 46.73 -12.82
CA LYS A 108 40.54 45.73 -13.33
C LYS A 108 41.94 45.99 -12.81
N CYS A 109 42.73 44.94 -12.62
CA CYS A 109 44.16 45.07 -12.34
C CYS A 109 44.93 45.06 -13.66
N LEU A 110 45.70 46.12 -13.91
CA LEU A 110 46.58 46.30 -15.05
C LEU A 110 48.01 46.02 -14.64
N ARG A 111 48.83 45.45 -15.53
CA ARG A 111 50.27 45.31 -15.27
C ARG A 111 50.98 46.64 -15.50
N ASP A 112 51.81 47.05 -14.54
CA ASP A 112 52.50 48.35 -14.51
C ASP A 112 53.34 48.60 -15.78
N ASP A 113 53.85 47.53 -16.40
CA ASP A 113 54.81 47.62 -17.50
C ASP A 113 54.15 47.74 -18.89
N ASN A 114 52.89 47.32 -19.07
CA ASN A 114 52.26 47.18 -20.40
C ASN A 114 50.77 47.54 -20.49
N GLY A 115 50.08 47.82 -19.37
CA GLY A 115 48.67 48.25 -19.38
C GLY A 115 47.62 47.18 -19.74
N CYS A 116 48.01 45.91 -19.94
CA CYS A 116 47.07 44.81 -20.22
C CYS A 116 46.52 44.14 -18.96
N ALA A 117 45.30 43.59 -19.05
CA ALA A 117 44.66 42.86 -17.94
C ALA A 117 45.34 41.50 -17.66
N GLU A 118 45.04 40.89 -16.50
CA GLU A 118 45.64 39.59 -16.10
C GLU A 118 45.37 38.44 -17.08
N ASP A 119 44.32 38.52 -17.89
CA ASP A 119 43.93 37.54 -18.92
C ASP A 119 44.32 37.95 -20.34
N GLU A 120 45.18 38.96 -20.50
CA GLU A 120 45.59 39.53 -21.78
C GLU A 120 47.12 39.56 -21.93
N THR A 121 47.58 39.43 -23.17
CA THR A 121 49.00 39.57 -23.54
C THR A 121 49.18 40.76 -24.50
N PRO A 122 50.23 41.59 -24.34
CA PRO A 122 50.51 42.70 -25.24
C PRO A 122 50.95 42.20 -26.61
N GLN A 123 50.46 42.85 -27.66
CA GLN A 123 50.86 42.64 -29.05
C GLN A 123 51.92 43.67 -29.48
N ALA A 124 52.56 43.42 -30.63
CA ALA A 124 53.62 44.29 -31.15
C ALA A 124 53.14 45.72 -31.47
N ASP A 125 51.84 45.91 -31.69
CA ASP A 125 51.18 47.19 -31.93
C ASP A 125 50.70 47.89 -30.63
N LYS A 126 51.11 47.39 -29.45
CA LYS A 126 50.69 47.84 -28.12
C LYS A 126 49.20 47.62 -27.81
N SER A 127 48.47 46.82 -28.60
CA SER A 127 47.14 46.34 -28.25
C SER A 127 47.20 45.14 -27.30
N CYS A 128 46.15 44.92 -26.51
CA CYS A 128 46.05 43.78 -25.60
C CYS A 128 45.17 42.69 -26.23
N LYS A 129 45.69 41.46 -26.34
CA LYS A 129 44.94 40.30 -26.85
C LYS A 129 44.56 39.38 -25.71
N LYS A 130 43.26 39.11 -25.57
CA LYS A 130 42.72 38.14 -24.61
C LYS A 130 43.22 36.73 -24.91
N CYS A 131 43.64 36.02 -23.86
CA CYS A 131 44.02 34.62 -23.99
C CYS A 131 42.82 33.76 -24.43
N PRO A 132 43.05 32.69 -25.24
CA PRO A 132 42.03 31.72 -25.59
C PRO A 132 41.32 31.12 -24.37
N ALA A 133 40.09 30.62 -24.54
CA ALA A 133 39.36 29.97 -23.45
C ALA A 133 40.20 28.85 -22.80
N ASN A 134 40.29 28.85 -21.46
CA ASN A 134 41.14 27.98 -20.63
C ASN A 134 42.64 28.31 -20.60
N GLN A 135 43.06 29.49 -21.07
CA GLN A 135 44.43 29.99 -20.90
C GLN A 135 44.46 31.30 -20.09
N VAL A 136 45.55 31.55 -19.39
CA VAL A 136 45.83 32.82 -18.69
C VAL A 136 47.21 33.33 -19.09
N ALA A 137 47.45 34.64 -18.99
CA ALA A 137 48.79 35.16 -19.24
C ALA A 137 49.80 34.61 -18.21
N ASP A 138 51.00 34.25 -18.67
CA ASP A 138 52.08 33.78 -17.80
C ASP A 138 52.56 34.88 -16.84
N ASP A 139 53.47 34.52 -15.94
CA ASP A 139 53.90 35.44 -14.87
C ASP A 139 54.67 36.64 -15.45
N THR A 140 55.18 36.52 -16.69
CA THR A 140 55.82 37.61 -17.44
C THR A 140 54.84 38.44 -18.29
N GLY A 141 53.63 37.92 -18.51
CA GLY A 141 52.56 38.56 -19.28
C GLY A 141 52.77 38.48 -20.78
N LYS A 142 53.75 37.70 -21.25
CA LYS A 142 54.16 37.67 -22.66
C LYS A 142 53.56 36.50 -23.45
N LYS A 143 53.10 35.45 -22.77
CA LYS A 143 52.49 34.27 -23.40
C LYS A 143 51.27 33.81 -22.63
N CYS A 144 50.30 33.23 -23.34
CA CYS A 144 49.20 32.51 -22.71
C CYS A 144 49.68 31.11 -22.31
N LYS A 145 49.41 30.70 -21.07
CA LYS A 145 49.66 29.35 -20.55
C LYS A 145 48.33 28.66 -20.29
N ASP A 146 48.25 27.36 -20.57
CA ASP A 146 47.08 26.56 -20.26
C ASP A 146 46.83 26.55 -18.75
N VAL A 147 45.60 26.87 -18.37
CA VAL A 147 45.12 26.64 -17.01
C VAL A 147 44.85 25.16 -16.90
N LYS A 148 45.82 24.39 -16.39
CA LYS A 148 45.52 23.05 -15.85
C LYS A 148 44.35 23.25 -14.88
N PRO A 149 43.18 22.65 -15.11
CA PRO A 149 42.09 22.75 -14.15
C PRO A 149 42.63 22.17 -12.84
N ALA A 150 42.79 23.03 -11.84
CA ALA A 150 43.18 22.57 -10.52
C ALA A 150 42.15 21.54 -10.10
N LYS A 151 42.59 20.30 -9.82
CA LYS A 151 41.71 19.27 -9.30
C LYS A 151 40.94 19.85 -8.13
N GLU A 152 39.62 19.75 -8.17
CA GLU A 152 38.79 20.34 -7.12
C GLU A 152 39.11 19.66 -5.78
N LYS A 153 39.90 20.34 -4.95
CA LYS A 153 40.17 19.92 -3.58
C LYS A 153 38.94 20.06 -2.70
N GLY A 154 38.05 20.99 -3.06
CA GLY A 154 36.89 21.36 -2.24
C GLY A 154 37.28 21.62 -0.79
N LYS A 155 36.52 21.06 0.15
CA LYS A 155 36.85 21.09 1.60
C LYS A 155 37.71 19.91 2.06
N CYS A 156 38.42 19.23 1.16
CA CYS A 156 39.30 18.13 1.55
C CYS A 156 40.57 18.63 2.27
N PRO A 157 41.11 17.86 3.22
CA PRO A 157 42.39 18.15 3.87
C PRO A 157 43.56 18.27 2.88
N ALA A 158 44.64 18.92 3.31
CA ALA A 158 45.88 19.01 2.53
C ALA A 158 46.37 17.61 2.08
N GLY A 159 46.81 17.52 0.82
CA GLY A 159 47.22 16.25 0.19
C GLY A 159 46.07 15.37 -0.32
N LYS A 160 44.82 15.81 -0.20
CA LYS A 160 43.63 15.09 -0.69
C LYS A 160 42.82 15.91 -1.71
N ILE A 161 42.07 15.20 -2.52
CA ILE A 161 41.14 15.73 -3.54
C ILE A 161 39.75 15.10 -3.37
N LEU A 162 38.71 15.70 -3.96
CA LEU A 162 37.38 15.10 -4.02
C LEU A 162 37.42 13.76 -4.78
N ASP A 163 36.75 12.74 -4.27
CA ASP A 163 36.61 11.42 -4.92
C ASP A 163 35.71 11.55 -6.16
N PRO A 164 36.27 11.48 -7.39
CA PRO A 164 35.48 11.63 -8.61
C PRO A 164 34.37 10.56 -8.70
N ALA A 165 34.62 9.37 -8.17
CA ALA A 165 33.66 8.27 -8.19
C ALA A 165 32.45 8.52 -7.27
N GLN A 166 32.52 9.45 -6.32
CA GLN A 166 31.40 9.76 -5.44
C GLN A 166 30.31 10.57 -6.15
N GLY A 167 30.70 11.54 -7.00
CA GLY A 167 29.81 12.38 -7.79
C GLY A 167 29.16 13.55 -7.02
N ARG A 168 28.90 14.67 -7.72
CA ARG A 168 28.25 15.91 -7.21
C ARG A 168 28.83 16.44 -5.90
N GLN A 169 30.15 16.40 -5.76
CA GLN A 169 30.86 17.08 -4.69
C GLN A 169 31.50 18.32 -5.28
N ASP A 170 31.50 19.39 -4.51
CA ASP A 170 32.05 20.69 -4.90
C ASP A 170 32.72 21.35 -3.69
N ALA A 171 33.22 22.57 -3.87
CA ALA A 171 33.83 23.35 -2.81
C ALA A 171 32.88 23.71 -1.65
N SER A 172 31.58 23.59 -1.83
CA SER A 172 30.58 23.90 -0.79
C SER A 172 30.21 22.69 0.07
N THR A 173 30.40 21.47 -0.44
CA THR A 173 30.01 20.20 0.21
C THR A 173 30.62 20.09 1.61
N THR A 174 29.79 20.05 2.66
CA THR A 174 30.22 20.16 4.06
C THR A 174 31.10 19.01 4.53
N ASN A 175 30.84 17.78 4.07
CA ASN A 175 31.62 16.58 4.40
C ASN A 175 31.91 15.80 3.11
N PRO A 176 32.85 16.27 2.28
CA PRO A 176 33.15 15.61 1.02
C PRO A 176 33.87 14.28 1.25
N LYS A 177 33.82 13.40 0.26
CA LYS A 177 34.57 12.15 0.28
C LYS A 177 35.90 12.43 -0.38
N CYS A 178 36.96 12.33 0.40
CA CYS A 178 38.29 12.73 -0.03
C CYS A 178 39.17 11.50 -0.25
N ILE A 179 39.94 11.51 -1.33
CA ILE A 179 40.99 10.52 -1.63
C ILE A 179 42.33 11.24 -1.74
N GLY A 180 43.44 10.52 -1.58
CA GLY A 180 44.77 11.07 -1.88
C GLY A 180 44.89 11.54 -3.33
N ASP A 181 45.71 12.57 -3.56
CA ASP A 181 46.03 13.03 -4.92
C ASP A 181 47.00 12.06 -5.61
N ASP A 182 46.47 10.97 -6.16
CA ASP A 182 47.28 9.87 -6.70
C ASP A 182 48.14 10.28 -7.91
N ASP A 183 47.70 11.22 -8.74
CA ASP A 183 48.51 11.70 -9.87
C ASP A 183 49.78 12.42 -9.37
N SER A 184 49.76 13.03 -8.19
CA SER A 184 50.95 13.66 -7.60
C SER A 184 52.05 12.65 -7.22
N LYS A 185 51.69 11.36 -7.12
CA LYS A 185 52.62 10.26 -6.84
C LYS A 185 53.15 9.61 -8.13
N CYS A 186 52.66 10.02 -9.31
CA CYS A 186 53.13 9.49 -10.58
C CYS A 186 54.32 10.29 -11.14
N PRO A 187 55.22 9.65 -11.92
CA PRO A 187 56.28 10.34 -12.63
C PRO A 187 55.74 11.43 -13.56
N ALA A 188 56.57 12.43 -13.87
CA ALA A 188 56.21 13.49 -14.81
C ALA A 188 55.78 12.90 -16.17
N GLY A 189 54.62 13.34 -16.68
CA GLY A 189 54.05 12.85 -17.94
C GLY A 189 53.18 11.58 -17.81
N GLN A 190 52.94 11.09 -16.59
CA GLN A 190 52.02 9.97 -16.32
C GLN A 190 50.84 10.39 -15.45
N SER A 191 49.72 9.69 -15.60
CA SER A 191 48.54 9.81 -14.72
C SER A 191 48.29 8.49 -13.98
N SER A 192 47.64 8.58 -12.83
CA SER A 192 47.20 7.43 -12.05
C SER A 192 45.90 6.83 -12.57
N THR A 193 45.73 5.53 -12.33
CA THR A 193 44.42 4.87 -12.49
C THR A 193 43.43 5.32 -11.43
N THR A 194 42.15 5.29 -11.77
CA THR A 194 41.10 5.56 -10.78
C THR A 194 41.00 4.39 -9.81
N ARG A 195 40.97 4.69 -8.51
CA ARG A 195 40.86 3.69 -7.45
C ARG A 195 39.62 2.80 -7.64
N LYS A 196 39.80 1.49 -7.40
CA LYS A 196 38.70 0.52 -7.44
C LYS A 196 37.73 0.73 -6.26
N LYS A 197 36.51 0.24 -6.43
CA LYS A 197 35.50 0.25 -5.35
C LYS A 197 36.05 -0.55 -4.17
N ASN A 198 36.01 0.05 -2.97
CA ASN A 198 36.52 -0.51 -1.71
C ASN A 198 38.04 -0.62 -1.59
N SER A 199 38.83 0.13 -2.37
CA SER A 199 40.28 0.28 -2.16
C SER A 199 40.62 1.16 -0.94
N ALA A 200 39.90 0.98 0.16
CA ALA A 200 40.18 1.69 1.40
C ALA A 200 41.57 1.27 1.88
N VAL A 201 42.48 2.24 1.94
CA VAL A 201 43.79 2.08 2.56
C VAL A 201 43.73 2.63 3.97
N ALA A 202 44.33 1.91 4.92
CA ALA A 202 44.42 2.36 6.31
C ALA A 202 45.15 3.71 6.43
N ASN A 203 46.08 3.97 5.52
CA ASN A 203 46.81 5.22 5.42
C ASN A 203 46.92 5.66 3.94
N GLU A 204 46.44 6.87 3.63
CA GLU A 204 46.44 7.45 2.28
C GLU A 204 47.85 7.68 1.73
N ALA A 205 48.85 7.87 2.62
CA ALA A 205 50.24 8.05 2.22
C ALA A 205 50.81 6.79 1.54
N ASP A 206 50.42 5.60 2.02
CA ASP A 206 51.01 4.32 1.64
C ASP A 206 50.42 3.73 0.34
N PHE A 207 49.34 4.33 -0.18
CA PHE A 207 48.74 3.90 -1.43
C PHE A 207 49.68 4.18 -2.62
N LYS A 208 50.03 3.13 -3.37
CA LYS A 208 50.84 3.19 -4.59
C LYS A 208 49.93 3.09 -5.81
N PRO A 209 49.65 4.20 -6.53
CA PRO A 209 48.84 4.15 -7.74
C PRO A 209 49.58 3.44 -8.87
N GLN A 210 48.81 2.85 -9.78
CA GLN A 210 49.35 2.41 -11.06
C GLN A 210 49.40 3.63 -11.99
N CYS A 211 50.60 3.94 -12.50
CA CYS A 211 50.85 5.09 -13.36
C CYS A 211 51.16 4.61 -14.78
N ALA A 212 50.64 5.32 -15.78
CA ALA A 212 50.95 5.09 -17.20
C ALA A 212 50.86 6.40 -17.98
N ALA A 213 51.37 6.41 -19.22
CA ALA A 213 51.25 7.58 -20.08
C ALA A 213 49.78 7.90 -20.38
N ASP A 214 49.40 9.16 -20.25
CA ASP A 214 48.03 9.61 -20.44
C ASP A 214 47.95 10.46 -21.71
N SER A 215 47.24 9.94 -22.72
CA SER A 215 47.07 10.60 -24.02
C SER A 215 45.98 11.67 -24.01
N ASP A 216 45.09 11.68 -23.01
CA ASP A 216 43.98 12.63 -22.88
C ASP A 216 43.81 13.06 -21.41
N PRO A 217 44.79 13.78 -20.84
CA PRO A 217 44.79 14.15 -19.41
C PRO A 217 43.63 15.06 -19.01
N ASP A 218 42.99 15.71 -19.99
CA ASP A 218 41.84 16.60 -19.82
C ASP A 218 40.50 15.95 -20.14
N HIS A 219 40.45 14.61 -20.25
CA HIS A 219 39.23 13.87 -20.50
C HIS A 219 38.11 14.22 -19.52
N LYS A 220 36.94 14.58 -20.04
CA LYS A 220 35.75 14.91 -19.25
C LYS A 220 34.54 14.13 -19.73
N CYS A 221 33.85 13.51 -18.78
CA CYS A 221 32.57 12.90 -19.05
C CYS A 221 31.47 13.96 -19.21
N ALA A 222 30.69 13.84 -20.30
CA ALA A 222 29.60 14.76 -20.60
C ALA A 222 28.45 14.68 -19.57
N ASP A 223 28.15 13.48 -19.07
CA ASP A 223 27.12 13.27 -18.07
C ASP A 223 27.64 13.57 -16.65
N LYS A 224 27.03 14.54 -15.97
CA LYS A 224 27.29 14.90 -14.57
C LYS A 224 27.05 13.75 -13.57
N SER A 225 26.37 12.67 -14.00
CA SER A 225 26.13 11.45 -13.23
C SER A 225 27.25 10.41 -13.38
N THR A 226 28.23 10.69 -14.25
CA THR A 226 29.38 9.86 -14.55
C THR A 226 30.69 10.55 -14.17
N PHE A 227 31.76 9.78 -14.03
CA PHE A 227 33.10 10.26 -13.76
C PHE A 227 34.10 9.61 -14.71
N ASP A 228 35.23 10.29 -14.92
CA ASP A 228 36.35 9.76 -15.69
C ASP A 228 37.02 8.61 -14.91
N TYR A 229 36.82 7.39 -15.40
CA TYR A 229 37.46 6.19 -14.89
C TYR A 229 38.64 5.83 -15.77
N ARG A 230 39.83 5.92 -15.16
CA ARG A 230 41.14 5.66 -15.76
C ARG A 230 41.62 4.26 -15.43
N GLU A 231 42.00 3.51 -16.45
CA GLU A 231 42.55 2.16 -16.31
C GLU A 231 43.76 1.99 -17.22
N VAL A 232 44.80 1.29 -16.75
CA VAL A 232 45.95 0.95 -17.59
C VAL A 232 45.52 -0.12 -18.59
N SER A 233 45.74 0.14 -19.88
CA SER A 233 45.55 -0.83 -20.95
C SER A 233 46.80 -0.83 -21.82
N GLY A 234 47.70 -1.78 -21.58
CA GLY A 234 49.04 -1.77 -22.18
C GLY A 234 49.95 -0.77 -21.47
N SER A 235 50.56 0.15 -22.20
CA SER A 235 51.46 1.20 -21.65
C SER A 235 50.79 2.56 -21.46
N GLN A 236 49.47 2.66 -21.69
CA GLN A 236 48.72 3.92 -21.67
C GLN A 236 47.48 3.84 -20.76
N ILE A 237 47.07 5.00 -20.24
CA ILE A 237 45.78 5.20 -19.58
C ILE A 237 44.68 5.23 -20.65
N LYS A 238 43.62 4.45 -20.42
CA LYS A 238 42.35 4.59 -21.13
C LYS A 238 41.31 5.21 -20.23
N HIS A 239 40.55 6.15 -20.80
CA HIS A 239 39.44 6.81 -20.15
C HIS A 239 38.12 6.13 -20.48
N SER A 240 37.24 6.04 -19.50
CA SER A 240 35.87 5.58 -19.68
C SER A 240 34.95 6.29 -18.71
N CYS A 241 33.75 6.66 -19.16
CA CYS A 241 32.78 7.30 -18.29
C CYS A 241 31.96 6.27 -17.52
N ARG A 242 32.15 6.20 -16.20
CA ARG A 242 31.42 5.28 -15.32
C ARG A 242 30.45 6.02 -14.43
N SER A 243 29.32 5.38 -14.09
CA SER A 243 28.32 5.98 -13.20
C SER A 243 28.88 6.18 -11.79
N THR A 244 28.72 7.39 -11.25
CA THR A 244 29.10 7.74 -9.87
C THR A 244 28.34 6.90 -8.85
N ARG A 245 28.90 6.72 -7.65
CA ARG A 245 28.24 6.00 -6.55
C ARG A 245 26.91 6.65 -6.19
N LYS A 246 26.85 7.98 -6.14
CA LYS A 246 25.60 8.69 -5.93
C LYS A 246 24.55 8.36 -6.99
N ALA A 247 24.91 8.34 -8.27
CA ALA A 247 23.96 8.00 -9.33
C ALA A 247 23.47 6.54 -9.22
N GLN A 248 24.33 5.61 -8.81
CA GLN A 248 23.95 4.23 -8.53
C GLN A 248 23.00 4.12 -7.31
N ASP A 249 23.30 4.81 -6.22
CA ASP A 249 22.50 4.83 -5.01
C ASP A 249 21.13 5.50 -5.24
N ASP A 250 21.08 6.59 -6.02
CA ASP A 250 19.86 7.27 -6.42
C ASP A 250 18.98 6.34 -7.30
N LYS A 251 19.59 5.57 -8.23
CA LYS A 251 18.88 4.54 -9.02
C LYS A 251 18.33 3.42 -8.13
N LYS A 252 19.13 2.91 -7.21
CA LYS A 252 18.71 1.87 -6.24
C LYS A 252 17.58 2.35 -5.35
N THR A 253 17.68 3.58 -4.84
CA THR A 253 16.64 4.20 -4.00
C THR A 253 15.34 4.38 -4.78
N LYS A 254 15.40 4.89 -6.02
CA LYS A 254 14.21 5.01 -6.90
C LYS A 254 13.57 3.65 -7.18
N TYR A 255 14.37 2.62 -7.42
CA TYR A 255 13.85 1.26 -7.61
C TYR A 255 13.16 0.73 -6.35
N GLN A 256 13.79 0.86 -5.18
CA GLN A 256 13.22 0.45 -3.89
C GLN A 256 11.93 1.22 -3.55
N GLN A 257 11.85 2.50 -3.88
CA GLN A 257 10.62 3.28 -3.72
C GLN A 257 9.51 2.75 -4.63
N ARG A 258 9.80 2.46 -5.90
CA ARG A 258 8.83 1.88 -6.84
C ARG A 258 8.31 0.52 -6.38
N THR A 259 9.18 -0.37 -5.89
CA THR A 259 8.78 -1.69 -5.42
C THR A 259 7.94 -1.62 -4.14
N LYS A 260 8.31 -0.75 -3.19
CA LYS A 260 7.50 -0.51 -1.98
C LYS A 260 6.11 0.04 -2.32
N SER A 261 6.03 1.01 -3.22
CA SER A 261 4.75 1.57 -3.67
C SER A 261 3.92 0.52 -4.40
N ALA A 262 4.52 -0.28 -5.29
CA ALA A 262 3.83 -1.36 -5.98
C ALA A 262 3.27 -2.42 -5.01
N ALA A 263 4.06 -2.85 -4.02
CA ALA A 263 3.62 -3.80 -3.00
C ALA A 263 2.49 -3.23 -2.12
N ALA A 264 2.55 -1.94 -1.79
CA ALA A 264 1.48 -1.28 -1.03
C ALA A 264 0.17 -1.19 -1.84
N THR A 265 0.26 -0.86 -3.14
CA THR A 265 -0.89 -0.86 -4.05
C THR A 265 -1.46 -2.27 -4.22
N GLU A 266 -0.62 -3.27 -4.44
CA GLU A 266 -1.06 -4.67 -4.58
C GLU A 266 -1.76 -5.17 -3.32
N LYS A 267 -1.21 -4.85 -2.13
CA LYS A 267 -1.84 -5.18 -0.85
C LYS A 267 -3.21 -4.50 -0.72
N ARG A 268 -3.29 -3.19 -1.02
CA ARG A 268 -4.55 -2.43 -0.99
C ARG A 268 -5.59 -3.03 -1.93
N ASP A 269 -5.19 -3.37 -3.15
CA ASP A 269 -6.08 -3.93 -4.16
C ASP A 269 -6.52 -5.35 -3.77
N LYS A 270 -5.63 -6.16 -3.18
CA LYS A 270 -6.00 -7.48 -2.65
C LYS A 270 -7.03 -7.36 -1.52
N THR A 271 -6.81 -6.45 -0.57
CA THR A 271 -7.77 -6.19 0.52
C THR A 271 -9.14 -5.77 -0.02
N ARG A 272 -9.17 -4.90 -1.04
CA ARG A 272 -10.39 -4.51 -1.75
C ARG A 272 -11.08 -5.68 -2.44
N ARG A 273 -10.34 -6.50 -3.20
CA ARG A 273 -10.89 -7.71 -3.85
C ARG A 273 -11.46 -8.70 -2.85
N THR A 274 -10.76 -8.92 -1.74
CA THR A 274 -11.21 -9.80 -0.63
C THR A 274 -12.55 -9.33 -0.10
N ARG A 275 -12.68 -8.03 0.21
CA ARG A 275 -13.94 -7.44 0.68
C ARG A 275 -15.05 -7.52 -0.36
N ALA A 276 -14.76 -7.16 -1.61
CA ALA A 276 -15.75 -7.19 -2.69
C ALA A 276 -16.25 -8.60 -2.96
N GLY A 277 -15.35 -9.59 -3.01
CA GLY A 277 -15.69 -10.99 -3.15
C GLY A 277 -16.53 -11.50 -1.98
N TRP A 278 -16.18 -11.14 -0.74
CA TRP A 278 -16.96 -11.52 0.43
C TRP A 278 -18.38 -10.92 0.41
N CYS A 279 -18.51 -9.62 0.17
CA CYS A 279 -19.80 -8.95 0.11
C CYS A 279 -20.68 -9.45 -1.04
N PHE A 280 -20.05 -9.81 -2.16
CA PHE A 280 -20.76 -10.35 -3.30
C PHE A 280 -21.31 -11.75 -3.00
N VAL A 281 -20.51 -12.58 -2.33
CA VAL A 281 -20.93 -13.89 -1.84
C VAL A 281 -22.08 -13.75 -0.83
N ALA A 282 -22.01 -12.82 0.12
CA ALA A 282 -23.10 -12.61 1.06
C ALA A 282 -24.40 -12.11 0.39
N LEU A 283 -24.28 -11.19 -0.57
CA LEU A 283 -25.42 -10.74 -1.38
C LEU A 283 -26.03 -11.90 -2.18
N SER A 284 -25.18 -12.74 -2.78
CA SER A 284 -25.67 -13.84 -3.60
C SER A 284 -26.54 -14.80 -2.80
N MET A 285 -26.21 -15.07 -1.54
CA MET A 285 -27.01 -15.95 -0.69
C MET A 285 -28.38 -15.43 -0.34
N VAL A 286 -28.52 -14.11 -0.12
CA VAL A 286 -29.84 -13.54 0.18
C VAL A 286 -30.76 -13.51 -1.04
N ASP A 287 -30.18 -13.43 -2.23
CA ASP A 287 -30.92 -13.35 -3.50
C ASP A 287 -31.16 -14.72 -4.16
N LEU A 288 -30.38 -15.75 -3.83
CA LEU A 288 -30.39 -17.07 -4.50
C LEU A 288 -31.71 -17.86 -4.40
N TYR A 289 -32.65 -17.45 -3.55
CA TYR A 289 -33.82 -18.26 -3.16
C TYR A 289 -35.18 -17.62 -3.52
N SER A 290 -35.21 -16.57 -4.33
CA SER A 290 -36.43 -16.25 -5.08
C SER A 290 -36.72 -17.43 -6.01
N GLY A 291 -37.92 -18.01 -5.92
CA GLY A 291 -38.32 -19.33 -6.46
C GLY A 291 -38.12 -19.63 -7.95
N ASP A 292 -37.43 -18.77 -8.70
CA ASP A 292 -37.11 -18.94 -10.11
C ASP A 292 -35.74 -19.62 -10.34
N GLY A 293 -35.04 -20.03 -9.27
CA GLY A 293 -33.84 -20.86 -9.29
C GLY A 293 -32.58 -20.14 -9.79
N TYR A 294 -31.62 -19.86 -8.91
CA TYR A 294 -30.25 -19.40 -9.21
C TYR A 294 -30.06 -18.17 -10.15
N GLY A 295 -31.15 -17.55 -10.64
CA GLY A 295 -31.21 -16.87 -11.94
C GLY A 295 -30.23 -15.74 -12.25
N PRO A 296 -29.95 -14.78 -11.35
CA PRO A 296 -29.07 -13.67 -11.69
C PRO A 296 -27.57 -13.98 -11.53
N LEU A 297 -27.22 -14.88 -10.60
CA LEU A 297 -25.82 -15.07 -10.18
C LEU A 297 -25.16 -16.27 -10.86
N SER A 298 -25.91 -17.33 -11.16
CA SER A 298 -25.41 -18.44 -11.98
C SER A 298 -25.25 -18.05 -13.46
N SER A 299 -25.87 -16.94 -13.88
CA SER A 299 -25.74 -16.41 -15.24
C SER A 299 -24.51 -15.51 -15.43
N LEU A 300 -23.79 -15.19 -14.36
CA LEU A 300 -22.54 -14.43 -14.47
C LEU A 300 -21.43 -15.33 -15.04
N THR A 301 -20.80 -14.84 -16.10
CA THR A 301 -19.57 -15.41 -16.62
C THR A 301 -18.41 -15.19 -15.63
N GLN A 302 -17.38 -16.03 -15.74
CA GLN A 302 -16.16 -15.89 -14.95
C GLN A 302 -15.50 -14.49 -15.12
N ASP A 303 -15.52 -13.94 -16.34
CA ASP A 303 -14.99 -12.59 -16.64
C ASP A 303 -15.78 -11.50 -15.89
N GLU A 304 -17.11 -11.63 -15.79
CA GLU A 304 -17.94 -10.69 -15.03
C GLU A 304 -17.69 -10.78 -13.52
N VAL A 305 -17.54 -11.99 -12.98
CA VAL A 305 -17.21 -12.18 -11.55
C VAL A 305 -15.83 -11.62 -11.22
N ASP A 306 -14.81 -11.93 -12.02
CA ASP A 306 -13.45 -11.42 -11.80
C ASP A 306 -13.39 -9.90 -11.95
N GLY A 307 -14.09 -9.36 -12.96
CA GLY A 307 -14.21 -7.93 -13.16
C GLY A 307 -14.94 -7.25 -12.00
N LEU A 308 -16.03 -7.82 -11.47
CA LEU A 308 -16.78 -7.29 -10.33
C LEU A 308 -15.90 -7.15 -9.10
N ILE A 309 -15.21 -8.21 -8.68
CA ILE A 309 -14.37 -8.17 -7.47
C ILE A 309 -13.19 -7.20 -7.63
N SER A 310 -12.74 -6.95 -8.85
CA SER A 310 -11.67 -6.00 -9.16
C SER A 310 -12.18 -4.57 -9.40
N THR A 311 -13.50 -4.37 -9.51
CA THR A 311 -14.12 -3.06 -9.68
C THR A 311 -14.53 -2.53 -8.32
N TRP A 312 -13.65 -1.74 -7.71
CA TRP A 312 -14.01 -1.00 -6.50
C TRP A 312 -14.91 0.17 -6.89
N PRO A 313 -16.16 0.24 -6.40
CA PRO A 313 -17.20 1.07 -7.02
C PRO A 313 -17.05 2.57 -6.75
N ASP A 314 -16.28 2.96 -5.73
CA ASP A 314 -16.11 4.35 -5.35
C ASP A 314 -14.76 4.58 -4.63
N GLU A 315 -13.99 5.59 -5.04
CA GLU A 315 -12.77 5.97 -4.32
C GLU A 315 -13.05 6.55 -2.94
N ALA A 316 -14.27 7.07 -2.71
CA ALA A 316 -14.73 7.52 -1.40
C ALA A 316 -14.89 6.36 -0.40
N LEU A 317 -15.08 5.12 -0.88
CA LEU A 317 -15.00 3.94 -0.03
C LEU A 317 -13.54 3.67 0.30
N GLY A 318 -13.19 3.95 1.57
CA GLY A 318 -11.88 3.68 2.14
C GLY A 318 -11.46 2.22 1.94
N THR A 319 -10.15 1.96 2.01
CA THR A 319 -9.66 0.58 1.98
C THR A 319 -10.07 -0.11 3.28
N PRO A 320 -10.67 -1.31 3.23
CA PRO A 320 -10.99 -2.08 4.43
C PRO A 320 -9.75 -2.31 5.30
N GLN A 321 -9.94 -2.47 6.60
CA GLN A 321 -8.85 -2.86 7.50
C GLN A 321 -8.48 -4.33 7.32
N GLY A 322 -7.27 -4.69 7.80
CA GLY A 322 -6.78 -6.07 7.75
C GLY A 322 -6.57 -6.59 6.33
N ASP A 323 -6.90 -7.85 6.12
CA ASP A 323 -6.87 -8.51 4.80
C ASP A 323 -8.14 -8.28 3.97
N GLY A 324 -9.14 -7.59 4.53
CA GLY A 324 -10.41 -7.31 3.88
C GLY A 324 -11.46 -8.39 4.08
N SER A 325 -11.15 -9.49 4.74
CA SER A 325 -12.13 -10.52 5.12
C SER A 325 -13.11 -9.98 6.16
N ILE A 326 -14.31 -10.58 6.22
CA ILE A 326 -15.23 -10.40 7.34
C ILE A 326 -15.14 -11.68 8.16
N PRO A 327 -14.72 -11.60 9.44
CA PRO A 327 -14.71 -12.75 10.32
C PRO A 327 -16.11 -13.35 10.45
N ASP A 328 -16.20 -14.67 10.32
CA ASP A 328 -17.48 -15.35 10.27
C ASP A 328 -18.32 -15.18 11.55
N TYR A 329 -17.69 -15.00 12.73
CA TYR A 329 -18.39 -14.71 13.99
C TYR A 329 -19.13 -13.36 14.00
N MET A 330 -18.77 -12.45 13.10
CA MET A 330 -19.47 -11.18 12.92
C MET A 330 -20.76 -11.35 12.12
N VAL A 331 -21.02 -12.51 11.55
CA VAL A 331 -22.08 -12.70 10.57
C VAL A 331 -23.19 -13.56 11.15
N LYS A 332 -24.42 -13.04 11.17
CA LYS A 332 -25.63 -13.81 11.40
C LYS A 332 -26.41 -13.94 10.11
N TRP A 333 -26.86 -15.14 9.84
CA TRP A 333 -27.84 -15.37 8.79
C TRP A 333 -29.16 -15.78 9.42
N ASP A 334 -30.20 -15.00 9.14
CA ASP A 334 -31.57 -15.30 9.49
C ASP A 334 -32.29 -15.73 8.20
N VAL A 335 -32.64 -17.02 8.10
CA VAL A 335 -33.31 -17.57 6.92
C VAL A 335 -34.81 -17.29 7.00
N THR A 336 -35.38 -16.74 5.92
CA THR A 336 -36.83 -16.62 5.78
C THR A 336 -37.30 -17.72 4.84
N LEU A 337 -37.83 -18.81 5.39
CA LEU A 337 -38.48 -19.85 4.59
C LEU A 337 -39.89 -19.40 4.19
N HIS A 338 -40.06 -18.93 2.96
CA HIS A 338 -41.38 -18.76 2.37
C HIS A 338 -41.90 -20.12 1.91
N ALA A 339 -42.77 -20.74 2.72
CA ALA A 339 -43.49 -21.95 2.34
C ALA A 339 -44.61 -21.60 1.33
N THR A 340 -44.24 -21.21 0.11
CA THR A 340 -45.19 -21.02 -0.99
C THR A 340 -45.36 -22.33 -1.74
N GLY A 341 -46.08 -23.26 -1.11
CA GLY A 341 -46.47 -24.53 -1.73
C GLY A 341 -46.92 -25.54 -0.69
N THR A 342 -48.15 -26.05 -0.82
CA THR A 342 -48.62 -27.25 -0.13
C THR A 342 -47.76 -28.44 -0.55
N THR A 343 -46.64 -28.64 0.15
CA THR A 343 -45.81 -29.82 -0.02
C THR A 343 -46.22 -30.82 1.06
N THR A 344 -46.59 -32.00 0.60
CA THR A 344 -46.88 -33.18 1.42
C THR A 344 -45.77 -33.39 2.46
N ALA A 345 -46.16 -33.74 3.67
CA ALA A 345 -45.37 -33.77 4.92
C ALA A 345 -44.17 -34.75 4.96
N GLY A 346 -43.60 -35.15 3.82
CA GLY A 346 -42.45 -36.06 3.71
C GLY A 346 -41.19 -35.46 3.07
N ALA A 347 -41.22 -34.19 2.62
CA ALA A 347 -40.06 -33.56 1.99
C ALA A 347 -39.15 -32.88 3.03
N ALA A 348 -38.21 -33.64 3.59
CA ALA A 348 -37.08 -33.17 4.40
C ALA A 348 -36.06 -32.32 3.58
N PHE A 349 -36.55 -31.46 2.68
CA PHE A 349 -35.75 -30.70 1.70
C PHE A 349 -35.44 -29.25 2.11
N GLY A 350 -35.96 -28.75 3.24
CA GLY A 350 -35.72 -27.38 3.67
C GLY A 350 -34.35 -27.18 4.33
N VAL A 351 -34.03 -27.97 5.36
CA VAL A 351 -32.89 -27.69 6.25
C VAL A 351 -31.57 -28.25 5.71
N GLY A 352 -31.58 -29.39 5.00
CA GLY A 352 -30.38 -30.00 4.42
C GLY A 352 -29.78 -29.20 3.26
N ALA A 353 -30.62 -28.58 2.42
CA ALA A 353 -30.17 -27.70 1.33
C ALA A 353 -29.58 -26.39 1.87
N ILE A 354 -30.17 -25.86 2.94
CA ILE A 354 -29.70 -24.67 3.67
C ILE A 354 -28.35 -24.97 4.35
N ALA A 355 -28.24 -26.06 5.12
CA ALA A 355 -26.98 -26.46 5.75
C ALA A 355 -25.88 -26.77 4.70
N GLY A 356 -26.26 -27.33 3.55
CA GLY A 356 -25.38 -27.51 2.40
C GLY A 356 -24.88 -26.19 1.80
N ALA A 357 -25.77 -25.21 1.64
CA ALA A 357 -25.43 -23.88 1.13
C ALA A 357 -24.57 -23.09 2.12
N ILE A 358 -24.89 -23.10 3.43
CA ILE A 358 -24.05 -22.49 4.49
C ILE A 358 -22.68 -23.18 4.55
N GLY A 359 -22.65 -24.51 4.53
CA GLY A 359 -21.43 -25.31 4.59
C GLY A 359 -20.49 -25.03 3.42
N ARG A 360 -21.00 -24.88 2.20
CA ARG A 360 -20.21 -24.48 1.01
C ARG A 360 -19.59 -23.10 1.13
N VAL A 361 -20.14 -22.24 1.98
CA VAL A 361 -19.81 -20.82 2.09
C VAL A 361 -18.84 -20.55 3.21
N PHE A 362 -19.02 -21.25 4.32
CA PHE A 362 -18.22 -21.11 5.53
C PHE A 362 -17.18 -22.24 5.68
N GLY A 363 -16.92 -23.01 4.62
CA GLY A 363 -15.69 -23.81 4.46
C GLY A 363 -15.87 -25.33 4.47
N ALA A 364 -17.01 -25.86 4.88
CA ALA A 364 -17.07 -27.20 5.44
C ALA A 364 -17.47 -28.36 4.50
N THR A 365 -17.90 -28.16 3.24
CA THR A 365 -18.38 -29.32 2.44
C THR A 365 -17.97 -29.37 0.96
N THR A 366 -17.21 -30.43 0.67
CA THR A 366 -16.86 -31.05 -0.62
C THR A 366 -15.75 -30.40 -1.46
N LYS A 367 -14.87 -31.23 -2.01
CA LYS A 367 -13.87 -30.93 -3.06
C LYS A 367 -14.54 -30.51 -4.39
N SER A 368 -15.63 -29.78 -4.34
CA SER A 368 -16.31 -29.24 -5.51
C SER A 368 -15.57 -27.99 -5.99
N SER A 369 -15.50 -27.82 -7.31
CA SER A 369 -14.96 -26.61 -7.94
C SER A 369 -15.62 -25.33 -7.43
N GLU A 370 -16.89 -25.41 -7.01
CA GLU A 370 -17.66 -24.32 -6.43
C GLU A 370 -17.10 -23.80 -5.09
N ALA A 371 -16.74 -24.70 -4.16
CA ALA A 371 -16.19 -24.33 -2.86
C ALA A 371 -14.85 -23.60 -3.01
N ALA A 372 -14.00 -24.06 -3.94
CA ALA A 372 -12.75 -23.39 -4.27
C ALA A 372 -12.98 -21.99 -4.88
N VAL A 373 -14.01 -21.83 -5.71
CA VAL A 373 -14.41 -20.53 -6.26
C VAL A 373 -14.86 -19.57 -5.16
N ILE A 374 -15.77 -20.00 -4.28
CA ILE A 374 -16.26 -19.18 -3.17
C ILE A 374 -15.12 -18.79 -2.23
N ARG A 375 -14.23 -19.72 -1.88
CA ARG A 375 -13.03 -19.44 -1.07
C ARG A 375 -12.12 -18.42 -1.77
N GLY A 376 -11.88 -18.59 -3.07
CA GLY A 376 -11.08 -17.66 -3.87
C GLY A 376 -11.66 -16.25 -3.90
N LEU A 377 -12.99 -16.12 -3.92
CA LEU A 377 -13.69 -14.84 -3.83
C LEU A 377 -13.55 -14.23 -2.43
N LYS A 378 -13.87 -14.98 -1.37
CA LYS A 378 -13.81 -14.50 0.03
C LYS A 378 -12.41 -14.12 0.50
N THR A 379 -11.37 -14.76 -0.01
CA THR A 379 -9.96 -14.56 0.42
C THR A 379 -9.19 -13.58 -0.47
N GLY A 380 -9.80 -13.13 -1.58
CA GLY A 380 -9.10 -12.33 -2.59
C GLY A 380 -7.86 -13.02 -3.17
N ALA A 381 -7.79 -14.36 -3.11
CA ALA A 381 -6.71 -15.15 -3.70
C ALA A 381 -6.69 -15.06 -5.22
N ARG A 382 -7.79 -14.61 -5.83
CA ARG A 382 -7.88 -14.33 -7.26
C ARG A 382 -6.94 -13.18 -7.65
N LYS A 383 -6.24 -13.38 -8.77
CA LYS A 383 -5.37 -12.37 -9.39
C LYS A 383 -6.20 -11.14 -9.80
N PRO A 384 -5.58 -9.96 -9.97
CA PRO A 384 -6.25 -8.82 -10.56
C PRO A 384 -6.91 -9.20 -11.89
N ALA A 385 -8.15 -8.76 -12.10
CA ALA A 385 -8.87 -9.06 -13.33
C ALA A 385 -8.19 -8.44 -14.56
N SER A 386 -8.34 -9.13 -15.69
CA SER A 386 -7.92 -8.57 -16.98
C SER A 386 -8.76 -7.35 -17.36
N ALA A 387 -8.25 -6.49 -18.24
CA ALA A 387 -9.02 -5.36 -18.76
C ALA A 387 -10.33 -5.81 -19.43
N LYS A 388 -10.31 -6.98 -20.09
CA LYS A 388 -11.51 -7.62 -20.68
C LYS A 388 -12.54 -7.98 -19.60
N ALA A 389 -12.11 -8.60 -18.51
CA ALA A 389 -12.99 -8.96 -17.40
C ALA A 389 -13.60 -7.71 -16.73
N VAL A 390 -12.81 -6.66 -16.50
CA VAL A 390 -13.33 -5.37 -15.99
C VAL A 390 -14.35 -4.76 -16.96
N ALA A 391 -14.11 -4.81 -18.27
CA ALA A 391 -15.07 -4.32 -19.26
C ALA A 391 -16.35 -5.15 -19.28
N ALA A 392 -16.26 -6.48 -19.20
CA ALA A 392 -17.40 -7.39 -19.13
C ALA A 392 -18.26 -7.11 -17.89
N ALA A 393 -17.63 -6.98 -16.71
CA ALA A 393 -18.33 -6.62 -15.48
C ALA A 393 -19.04 -5.26 -15.57
N LYS A 394 -18.40 -4.25 -16.17
CA LYS A 394 -19.04 -2.94 -16.39
C LYS A 394 -20.22 -3.00 -17.35
N ALA A 395 -20.17 -3.88 -18.36
CA ALA A 395 -21.26 -4.07 -19.32
C ALA A 395 -22.41 -4.93 -18.76
N SER A 396 -22.14 -5.73 -17.73
CA SER A 396 -23.10 -6.65 -17.13
C SER A 396 -24.19 -5.94 -16.33
N ARG A 397 -25.45 -6.14 -16.71
CA ARG A 397 -26.62 -5.60 -15.99
C ARG A 397 -26.68 -6.13 -14.56
N THR A 398 -26.41 -7.42 -14.36
CA THR A 398 -26.41 -8.07 -13.04
C THR A 398 -25.34 -7.47 -12.14
N VAL A 399 -24.10 -7.32 -12.62
CA VAL A 399 -23.02 -6.67 -11.85
C VAL A 399 -23.39 -5.23 -11.48
N GLN A 400 -23.95 -4.47 -12.42
CA GLN A 400 -24.40 -3.10 -12.15
C GLN A 400 -25.50 -3.05 -11.08
N GLN A 401 -26.43 -4.01 -11.08
CA GLN A 401 -27.46 -4.12 -10.04
C GLN A 401 -26.84 -4.45 -8.68
N ALA A 402 -25.90 -5.41 -8.62
CA ALA A 402 -25.18 -5.74 -7.40
C ALA A 402 -24.40 -4.53 -6.83
N ILE A 403 -23.68 -3.79 -7.68
CA ILE A 403 -22.95 -2.58 -7.26
C ILE A 403 -23.89 -1.47 -6.74
N LYS A 404 -25.08 -1.37 -7.32
CA LYS A 404 -26.10 -0.39 -6.90
C LYS A 404 -26.89 -0.83 -5.66
N ASN A 405 -26.79 -2.09 -5.24
CA ASN A 405 -27.47 -2.59 -4.06
C ASN A 405 -26.92 -1.87 -2.80
N PRO A 406 -27.78 -1.19 -2.00
CA PRO A 406 -27.34 -0.48 -0.81
C PRO A 406 -26.60 -1.38 0.19
N GLY A 407 -27.12 -2.58 0.46
CA GLY A 407 -26.49 -3.53 1.38
C GLY A 407 -25.11 -3.99 0.90
N PHE A 408 -24.91 -4.14 -0.41
CA PHE A 408 -23.58 -4.43 -0.97
C PHE A 408 -22.61 -3.26 -0.74
N ARG A 409 -23.02 -2.02 -1.05
CA ARG A 409 -22.20 -0.82 -0.81
C ARG A 409 -21.88 -0.64 0.67
N ASP A 410 -22.86 -0.86 1.53
CA ASP A 410 -22.71 -0.79 2.99
C ASP A 410 -21.72 -1.85 3.48
N CYS A 411 -21.80 -3.07 2.96
CA CYS A 411 -20.86 -4.16 3.24
C CYS A 411 -19.43 -3.82 2.81
N LEU A 412 -19.25 -3.16 1.66
CA LEU A 412 -17.94 -2.69 1.20
C LEU A 412 -17.36 -1.61 2.13
N GLY A 413 -18.21 -0.73 2.66
CA GLY A 413 -17.81 0.41 3.49
C GLY A 413 -17.56 0.11 4.97
N THR A 414 -17.99 -1.04 5.49
CA THR A 414 -18.21 -1.22 6.94
C THR A 414 -16.97 -1.24 7.84
N ALA A 415 -15.74 -1.25 7.34
CA ALA A 415 -14.55 -1.28 8.20
C ALA A 415 -13.88 0.10 8.41
N ALA A 416 -14.25 1.12 7.63
CA ALA A 416 -13.60 2.43 7.74
C ALA A 416 -14.09 3.25 8.96
N GLY A 417 -15.32 3.02 9.42
CA GLY A 417 -15.95 3.80 10.50
C GLY A 417 -15.85 3.20 11.90
N VAL A 418 -15.65 1.89 12.05
CA VAL A 418 -15.66 1.22 13.37
C VAL A 418 -14.43 1.58 14.21
N ALA A 419 -13.26 1.79 13.59
CA ALA A 419 -12.09 2.36 14.28
C ALA A 419 -12.27 3.83 14.68
N ALA A 420 -13.29 4.52 14.16
CA ALA A 420 -13.60 5.93 14.43
C ALA A 420 -14.85 6.11 15.32
N GLY A 421 -15.39 5.05 15.92
CA GLY A 421 -16.50 5.14 16.88
C GLY A 421 -17.86 5.49 16.29
N ALA A 422 -18.06 5.36 14.96
CA ALA A 422 -19.32 5.70 14.30
C ALA A 422 -20.32 4.52 14.29
N ALA A 423 -21.58 4.84 14.59
CA ALA A 423 -22.69 3.97 14.97
C ALA A 423 -23.23 2.96 13.93
N ALA A 424 -22.56 2.72 12.80
CA ALA A 424 -22.97 1.66 11.87
C ALA A 424 -22.21 0.36 12.19
N ALA A 425 -22.40 -0.17 13.40
CA ALA A 425 -21.81 -1.46 13.81
C ALA A 425 -22.39 -2.63 13.02
N GLN A 426 -23.56 -2.45 12.39
CA GLN A 426 -24.33 -3.50 11.74
C GLN A 426 -24.63 -3.16 10.28
N VAL A 427 -24.41 -4.11 9.38
CA VAL A 427 -24.84 -4.07 7.97
C VAL A 427 -25.80 -5.20 7.73
N VAL A 428 -26.95 -4.86 7.16
CA VAL A 428 -28.04 -5.81 6.94
C VAL A 428 -28.28 -5.95 5.44
N LEU A 429 -27.85 -7.08 4.89
CA LEU A 429 -28.15 -7.54 3.54
C LEU A 429 -29.50 -8.27 3.60
N LYS A 430 -30.53 -7.71 2.99
CA LYS A 430 -31.87 -8.33 2.92
C LYS A 430 -32.11 -8.84 1.51
N GLY A 431 -32.66 -10.04 1.41
CA GLY A 431 -33.14 -10.60 0.16
C GLY A 431 -34.33 -11.54 0.38
N PRO A 432 -34.90 -12.10 -0.68
CA PRO A 432 -36.07 -12.96 -0.61
C PRO A 432 -35.87 -14.22 0.26
N SER A 433 -34.63 -14.68 0.41
CA SER A 433 -34.31 -15.92 1.13
C SER A 433 -34.03 -15.73 2.62
N GLY A 434 -33.86 -14.48 3.05
CA GLY A 434 -33.42 -14.18 4.39
C GLY A 434 -32.61 -12.90 4.49
N THR A 435 -31.97 -12.76 5.64
CA THR A 435 -31.22 -11.57 6.02
C THR A 435 -29.83 -11.96 6.52
N PHE A 436 -28.78 -11.41 5.92
CA PHE A 436 -27.43 -11.45 6.45
C PHE A 436 -27.16 -10.18 7.26
N ASN A 437 -26.88 -10.33 8.54
CA ASN A 437 -26.50 -9.26 9.44
C ASN A 437 -25.00 -9.39 9.78
N ILE A 438 -24.20 -8.43 9.33
CA ILE A 438 -22.78 -8.30 9.62
C ILE A 438 -22.64 -7.29 10.77
N ASP A 439 -22.31 -7.78 11.95
CA ASP A 439 -22.20 -7.01 13.18
C ASP A 439 -20.76 -7.03 13.71
N TRP A 440 -20.07 -5.91 13.53
CA TRP A 440 -18.67 -5.72 13.94
C TRP A 440 -18.50 -5.58 15.46
N SER A 441 -19.60 -5.41 16.21
CA SER A 441 -19.55 -5.39 17.68
C SER A 441 -19.47 -6.79 18.28
N ARG A 442 -19.77 -7.82 17.49
CA ARG A 442 -19.74 -9.21 17.95
C ARG A 442 -18.33 -9.62 18.30
N LYS A 443 -18.24 -10.34 19.41
CA LYS A 443 -17.02 -11.00 19.85
C LYS A 443 -17.16 -12.50 19.60
N PRO A 444 -16.06 -13.21 19.32
CA PRO A 444 -16.04 -14.66 19.41
C PRO A 444 -16.59 -15.08 20.77
N ASP A 445 -17.45 -16.09 20.79
CA ASP A 445 -17.88 -16.68 22.06
C ASP A 445 -16.67 -17.35 22.74
N PRO A 446 -16.25 -16.92 23.94
CA PRO A 446 -15.10 -17.50 24.62
C PRO A 446 -15.31 -18.98 24.99
N ALA A 447 -16.56 -19.46 25.06
CA ALA A 447 -16.87 -20.86 25.31
C ALA A 447 -16.74 -21.75 24.07
N LEU A 448 -16.70 -21.16 22.86
CA LEU A 448 -16.55 -21.91 21.63
C LEU A 448 -15.07 -22.05 21.26
N GLN A 449 -14.50 -23.22 21.55
CA GLN A 449 -13.18 -23.56 21.04
C GLN A 449 -13.27 -23.73 19.51
N PRO A 450 -12.48 -22.99 18.70
CA PRO A 450 -12.41 -23.24 17.28
C PRO A 450 -11.80 -24.63 17.03
N PRO A 451 -12.22 -25.34 15.98
CA PRO A 451 -11.53 -26.56 15.60
C PRO A 451 -10.07 -26.28 15.18
N PRO A 452 -9.20 -27.30 15.16
CA PRO A 452 -7.78 -27.12 14.88
C PRO A 452 -7.54 -26.52 13.48
N VAL A 453 -6.47 -25.73 13.33
CA VAL A 453 -6.07 -25.23 12.00
C VAL A 453 -5.78 -26.42 11.08
N GLY A 454 -6.24 -26.33 9.83
CA GLY A 454 -6.14 -27.42 8.85
C GLY A 454 -7.37 -28.31 8.76
N THR A 455 -8.37 -28.14 9.65
CA THR A 455 -9.65 -28.86 9.60
C THR A 455 -10.77 -28.03 8.98
N GLU A 456 -10.46 -26.93 8.29
CA GLU A 456 -11.46 -26.02 7.72
C GLU A 456 -12.33 -26.70 6.66
N ASP A 457 -11.77 -27.72 5.99
CA ASP A 457 -12.39 -28.49 4.90
C ASP A 457 -13.09 -29.76 5.41
N THR A 458 -13.06 -30.01 6.72
CA THR A 458 -13.63 -31.19 7.38
C THR A 458 -14.70 -30.77 8.38
N GLN A 459 -15.83 -31.46 8.36
CA GLN A 459 -16.92 -31.22 9.30
C GLN A 459 -17.10 -32.46 10.17
N LEU A 460 -17.03 -32.29 11.48
CA LEU A 460 -17.56 -33.28 12.41
C LEU A 460 -19.06 -33.03 12.52
N ALA A 461 -19.86 -34.06 12.27
CA ALA A 461 -21.31 -33.96 12.38
C ALA A 461 -21.89 -35.14 13.17
N VAL A 462 -22.90 -34.84 13.98
CA VAL A 462 -23.69 -35.79 14.77
C VAL A 462 -25.14 -35.66 14.36
N PHE A 463 -25.77 -36.76 13.99
CA PHE A 463 -27.21 -36.89 13.82
C PHE A 463 -27.79 -37.59 15.03
N MET A 464 -28.94 -37.12 15.51
CA MET A 464 -29.73 -37.79 16.54
C MET A 464 -31.19 -37.88 16.11
N GLY A 465 -31.76 -39.08 16.23
CA GLY A 465 -33.16 -39.39 15.95
C GLY A 465 -33.80 -40.15 17.10
N LYS A 466 -35.10 -39.95 17.30
CA LYS A 466 -35.87 -40.58 18.39
C LYS A 466 -36.50 -41.92 18.03
N ASP A 467 -36.64 -42.17 16.73
CA ASP A 467 -37.24 -43.39 16.20
C ASP A 467 -36.13 -44.29 15.62
N THR A 468 -36.38 -45.60 15.57
CA THR A 468 -35.55 -46.54 14.83
C THR A 468 -35.49 -46.14 13.36
N ASP A 469 -34.29 -46.10 12.79
CA ASP A 469 -34.06 -45.68 11.39
C ASP A 469 -34.68 -44.31 11.04
N ALA A 470 -34.69 -43.39 12.02
CA ALA A 470 -35.33 -42.10 11.88
C ALA A 470 -34.83 -41.34 10.65
N LYS A 471 -35.76 -41.09 9.71
CA LYS A 471 -35.51 -40.23 8.54
C LYS A 471 -35.49 -38.74 8.89
N ALA A 472 -35.97 -38.39 10.08
CA ALA A 472 -36.02 -37.04 10.61
C ALA A 472 -35.32 -36.99 11.97
N GLY A 473 -34.52 -35.96 12.19
CA GLY A 473 -33.75 -35.80 13.42
C GLY A 473 -32.98 -34.49 13.44
N ALA A 474 -32.20 -34.28 14.48
CA ALA A 474 -31.36 -33.10 14.64
C ALA A 474 -29.94 -33.42 14.15
N TRP A 475 -29.38 -32.49 13.38
CA TRP A 475 -27.97 -32.50 13.02
C TRP A 475 -27.25 -31.44 13.82
N TYR A 476 -26.13 -31.81 14.43
CA TYR A 476 -25.17 -30.91 15.07
C TYR A 476 -23.86 -31.00 14.31
N ARG A 477 -23.22 -29.87 14.03
CA ARG A 477 -22.03 -29.82 13.17
C ARG A 477 -20.98 -28.85 13.67
N THR A 478 -19.71 -29.22 13.58
CA THR A 478 -18.63 -28.26 13.83
C THR A 478 -18.56 -27.26 12.69
N TYR A 479 -18.15 -26.05 13.03
CA TYR A 479 -17.92 -24.98 12.08
C TYR A 479 -16.55 -24.38 12.37
N PRO A 480 -15.77 -23.97 11.35
CA PRO A 480 -14.45 -23.39 11.55
C PRO A 480 -14.52 -22.01 12.23
N ASP A 481 -15.70 -21.38 12.23
CA ASP A 481 -15.93 -20.10 12.86
C ASP A 481 -16.21 -20.21 14.38
N ALA A 482 -16.34 -19.08 15.07
CA ALA A 482 -16.74 -18.99 16.48
C ALA A 482 -18.16 -18.42 16.63
N TYR A 483 -19.03 -18.63 15.64
CA TYR A 483 -20.40 -18.12 15.62
C TYR A 483 -21.39 -19.12 16.24
N ILE A 484 -22.22 -18.66 17.19
CA ILE A 484 -23.29 -19.49 17.76
C ILE A 484 -24.35 -19.77 16.68
N ARG A 485 -24.54 -21.05 16.33
CA ARG A 485 -25.57 -21.54 15.41
C ARG A 485 -26.46 -22.53 16.16
N THR A 486 -27.73 -22.60 15.81
CA THR A 486 -28.67 -23.55 16.44
C THR A 486 -28.23 -25.01 16.27
N ASP A 487 -27.60 -25.32 15.15
CA ASP A 487 -27.07 -26.64 14.80
C ASP A 487 -25.55 -26.76 15.06
N ARG A 488 -24.94 -25.81 15.80
CA ARG A 488 -23.51 -25.88 16.09
C ARG A 488 -23.24 -27.02 17.06
N LEU A 489 -22.20 -27.77 16.74
CA LEU A 489 -21.48 -28.64 17.65
C LEU A 489 -20.21 -27.93 18.15
N PRO A 490 -20.17 -27.49 19.41
CA PRO A 490 -18.95 -27.03 20.07
C PRO A 490 -17.83 -28.07 19.97
N TYR A 491 -16.67 -27.68 19.43
CA TYR A 491 -15.52 -28.58 19.34
C TYR A 491 -14.94 -28.84 20.74
N LYS A 492 -14.68 -30.11 21.07
CA LYS A 492 -14.13 -30.53 22.37
C LYS A 492 -14.82 -29.93 23.60
N SER A 493 -16.11 -29.63 23.49
CA SER A 493 -16.93 -29.13 24.60
C SER A 493 -18.15 -30.02 24.78
N CYS A 494 -18.63 -30.14 26.02
CA CYS A 494 -19.82 -30.92 26.31
C CYS A 494 -21.07 -30.22 25.77
N VAL A 495 -21.94 -30.98 25.10
CA VAL A 495 -23.25 -30.52 24.63
C VAL A 495 -24.32 -31.18 25.46
N SER A 496 -24.97 -30.39 26.31
CA SER A 496 -26.12 -30.84 27.10
C SER A 496 -27.39 -30.81 26.26
N LEU A 497 -28.18 -31.88 26.35
CA LEU A 497 -29.53 -31.97 25.79
C LEU A 497 -30.61 -31.57 26.79
N ALA A 498 -30.27 -31.20 28.03
CA ALA A 498 -31.25 -30.88 29.08
C ALA A 498 -32.27 -29.80 28.66
N GLY A 499 -31.86 -28.85 27.82
CA GLY A 499 -32.74 -27.81 27.26
C GLY A 499 -33.55 -28.22 26.02
N ASP A 500 -33.30 -29.42 25.47
CA ASP A 500 -33.98 -29.98 24.31
C ASP A 500 -34.80 -31.21 24.70
N ALA A 501 -36.03 -30.96 25.16
CA ALA A 501 -36.98 -31.99 25.56
C ALA A 501 -37.33 -33.00 24.44
N THR A 502 -36.95 -32.72 23.19
CA THR A 502 -37.18 -33.62 22.05
C THR A 502 -36.20 -34.79 22.07
N TYR A 503 -34.96 -34.54 22.48
CA TYR A 503 -33.86 -35.51 22.36
C TYR A 503 -33.30 -35.96 23.71
N ASN A 504 -33.47 -35.18 24.78
CA ASN A 504 -33.00 -35.57 26.10
C ASN A 504 -33.65 -36.89 26.55
N ASN A 505 -32.85 -37.93 26.78
CA ASN A 505 -33.32 -39.26 27.16
C ASN A 505 -34.37 -39.84 26.20
N ALA A 506 -34.22 -39.56 24.91
CA ALA A 506 -35.15 -40.02 23.87
C ALA A 506 -34.43 -40.37 22.55
N VAL A 507 -33.09 -40.41 22.56
CA VAL A 507 -32.30 -40.74 21.36
C VAL A 507 -32.24 -42.26 21.16
N THR A 508 -32.73 -42.72 20.01
CA THR A 508 -32.72 -44.12 19.57
C THR A 508 -31.79 -44.34 18.37
N THR A 509 -31.60 -43.33 17.53
CA THR A 509 -30.73 -43.37 16.34
C THR A 509 -29.61 -42.35 16.48
N VAL A 510 -28.37 -42.73 16.20
CA VAL A 510 -27.22 -41.81 16.18
C VAL A 510 -26.35 -42.05 14.95
N SER A 511 -25.86 -40.98 14.34
CA SER A 511 -24.81 -41.06 13.31
C SER A 511 -23.71 -40.05 13.58
N VAL A 512 -22.45 -40.49 13.54
CA VAL A 512 -21.27 -39.62 13.68
C VAL A 512 -20.48 -39.69 12.39
N SER A 513 -20.07 -38.52 11.87
CA SER A 513 -19.24 -38.41 10.68
C SER A 513 -18.15 -37.35 10.87
N GLY A 514 -17.00 -37.56 10.24
CA GLY A 514 -15.85 -36.66 10.31
C GLY A 514 -15.16 -36.59 11.67
N GLY A 515 -15.30 -37.60 12.54
CA GLY A 515 -14.66 -37.61 13.85
C GLY A 515 -15.20 -38.69 14.79
N CYS A 516 -14.97 -38.49 16.10
CA CYS A 516 -15.43 -39.35 17.18
C CYS A 516 -16.27 -38.55 18.19
N CYS A 517 -17.34 -39.16 18.69
CA CYS A 517 -18.13 -38.62 19.80
C CYS A 517 -18.34 -39.65 20.90
N THR A 518 -18.30 -39.17 22.14
CA THR A 518 -18.68 -39.92 23.35
C THR A 518 -20.04 -39.41 23.84
N PHE A 519 -20.93 -40.33 24.21
CA PHE A 519 -22.29 -40.07 24.64
C PHE A 519 -22.47 -40.46 26.11
N TYR A 520 -23.27 -39.70 26.84
CA TYR A 520 -23.41 -39.79 28.30
C TYR A 520 -24.89 -39.76 28.72
N ASN A 521 -25.20 -40.36 29.87
CA ASN A 521 -26.51 -40.31 30.52
C ASN A 521 -26.63 -39.28 31.66
N GLY A 522 -25.68 -38.34 31.72
CA GLY A 522 -25.76 -37.14 32.54
C GLY A 522 -25.63 -35.89 31.68
N ASP A 523 -26.00 -34.75 32.23
CA ASP A 523 -26.18 -33.50 31.48
C ASP A 523 -24.86 -32.78 31.18
N HIS A 524 -23.76 -33.15 31.83
CA HIS A 524 -22.49 -32.43 31.78
C HIS A 524 -21.30 -33.28 31.35
N CYS A 525 -21.56 -34.36 30.62
CA CYS A 525 -20.54 -35.30 30.15
C CYS A 525 -19.67 -35.80 31.32
N GLU A 526 -20.31 -36.21 32.40
CA GLU A 526 -19.63 -36.68 33.60
C GLU A 526 -18.90 -37.99 33.30
N LYS A 527 -17.76 -38.18 33.96
CA LYS A 527 -16.87 -39.31 33.71
C LYS A 527 -17.57 -40.67 33.95
N ASP A 528 -18.40 -40.74 34.98
CA ASP A 528 -19.12 -41.94 35.42
C ASP A 528 -20.44 -42.19 34.67
N THR A 529 -20.88 -41.23 33.83
CA THR A 529 -22.11 -41.30 33.04
C THR A 529 -21.88 -41.73 31.59
N GLY A 530 -20.63 -42.08 31.24
CA GLY A 530 -20.25 -42.48 29.88
C GLY A 530 -20.96 -43.76 29.41
N LEU A 531 -21.72 -43.66 28.32
CA LEU A 531 -22.44 -44.78 27.72
C LEU A 531 -21.58 -45.51 26.70
N PHE A 532 -21.19 -44.82 25.64
CA PHE A 532 -20.37 -45.37 24.55
C PHE A 532 -19.66 -44.25 23.78
N SER A 533 -18.68 -44.64 22.96
CA SER A 533 -18.06 -43.77 21.96
C SER A 533 -18.24 -44.35 20.57
N MET A 534 -18.35 -43.49 19.57
CA MET A 534 -18.45 -43.90 18.17
C MET A 534 -17.69 -42.96 17.24
N THR A 535 -17.09 -43.56 16.21
CA THR A 535 -16.27 -42.87 15.20
C THR A 535 -16.80 -43.20 13.83
N ASN A 536 -17.12 -42.17 13.03
CA ASN A 536 -17.45 -42.31 11.60
C ASN A 536 -18.43 -43.46 11.28
N ARG A 537 -19.46 -43.64 12.11
CA ARG A 537 -20.44 -44.73 11.98
C ARG A 537 -21.86 -44.27 12.31
N GLN A 538 -22.83 -45.05 11.86
CA GLN A 538 -24.24 -44.89 12.17
C GLN A 538 -24.73 -46.12 12.97
N ASP A 539 -25.58 -45.86 13.95
CA ASP A 539 -26.39 -46.85 14.64
C ASP A 539 -27.87 -46.44 14.50
N GLY A 540 -28.64 -47.24 13.75
CA GLY A 540 -30.06 -47.00 13.49
C GLY A 540 -30.97 -47.40 14.64
N GLU A 541 -30.44 -48.11 15.64
CA GLU A 541 -31.19 -48.60 16.79
C GLU A 541 -30.22 -48.86 17.96
N LEU A 542 -30.04 -47.89 18.84
CA LEU A 542 -29.28 -48.06 20.06
C LEU A 542 -29.89 -49.20 20.89
N ARG A 543 -29.03 -50.06 21.44
CA ARG A 543 -29.46 -51.24 22.20
C ARG A 543 -29.09 -51.15 23.67
N GLY A 544 -29.89 -51.81 24.50
CA GLY A 544 -29.65 -51.94 25.94
C GLY A 544 -29.76 -50.60 26.68
N ASN A 545 -28.94 -50.41 27.70
CA ASN A 545 -28.99 -49.24 28.59
C ASN A 545 -28.61 -47.90 27.91
N ALA A 546 -28.20 -47.94 26.64
CA ALA A 546 -27.88 -46.75 25.86
C ALA A 546 -29.10 -46.17 25.13
N ASN A 547 -30.15 -46.98 24.89
CA ASN A 547 -31.35 -46.52 24.23
C ASN A 547 -32.13 -45.57 25.14
N ASP A 548 -32.56 -44.42 24.60
CA ASP A 548 -33.30 -43.41 25.37
C ASP A 548 -32.57 -42.89 26.63
N ALA A 549 -31.25 -43.04 26.68
CA ALA A 549 -30.45 -42.68 27.86
C ALA A 549 -29.50 -41.49 27.61
N ILE A 550 -29.39 -40.99 26.39
CA ILE A 550 -28.44 -39.93 26.05
C ILE A 550 -28.97 -38.57 26.53
N SER A 551 -28.23 -37.93 27.42
CA SER A 551 -28.52 -36.57 27.94
C SER A 551 -27.43 -35.56 27.57
N SER A 552 -26.23 -36.02 27.23
CA SER A 552 -25.19 -35.15 26.67
C SER A 552 -24.21 -35.90 25.78
N PHE A 553 -23.41 -35.15 25.03
CA PHE A 553 -22.36 -35.70 24.18
C PHE A 553 -21.17 -34.76 24.02
N TRP A 554 -20.01 -35.33 23.71
CA TRP A 554 -18.74 -34.61 23.51
C TRP A 554 -18.04 -35.15 22.26
N CYS A 555 -17.49 -34.26 21.43
CA CYS A 555 -16.96 -34.64 20.12
C CYS A 555 -15.58 -34.05 19.79
N THR A 556 -14.81 -34.80 19.00
CA THR A 556 -13.50 -34.39 18.50
C THR A 556 -13.14 -35.02 17.16
N PHE A 557 -12.23 -34.38 16.40
CA PHE A 557 -11.68 -34.92 15.16
C PHE A 557 -10.75 -36.12 15.36
N ASN A 558 -10.29 -36.36 16.59
CA ASN A 558 -9.48 -37.53 16.91
C ASN A 558 -10.35 -38.79 16.88
N GLU A 559 -9.96 -39.78 16.07
CA GLU A 559 -10.72 -41.01 15.83
C GLU A 559 -10.92 -41.89 17.08
N TRP A 560 -10.18 -41.62 18.16
CA TRP A 560 -10.23 -42.36 19.43
C TRP A 560 -10.96 -41.62 20.55
N CYS A 561 -11.67 -40.53 20.23
CA CYS A 561 -12.32 -39.65 21.20
C CYS A 561 -11.33 -39.14 22.26
N GLU A 562 -10.07 -38.89 21.89
CA GLU A 562 -9.05 -38.47 22.83
C GLU A 562 -9.38 -37.10 23.45
N GLY A 563 -9.42 -37.06 24.79
CA GLY A 563 -9.78 -35.88 25.57
C GLY A 563 -11.25 -35.84 25.99
N SER A 564 -12.05 -36.86 25.65
CA SER A 564 -13.40 -36.98 26.23
C SER A 564 -13.30 -37.17 27.75
N PRO A 565 -14.22 -36.58 28.53
CA PRO A 565 -14.40 -36.97 29.92
C PRO A 565 -14.61 -38.48 30.03
N LYS A 566 -13.69 -39.17 30.71
CA LYS A 566 -13.67 -40.64 30.89
C LYS A 566 -13.36 -40.95 32.32
#